data_AF-A0A1T5KS68-F1
#
_entry.id   AF-A0A1T5KS68-F1
#
_cell.length_a   1.000
_cell.length_b   1.000
_cell.length_c   1.000
_cell.angle_alpha   90.00
_cell.angle_beta   90.00
_cell.angle_gamma   90.00
#
_symmetry.space_group_name_H-M   'P 1'
#
loop_
_entity.id
_entity.type
_entity.pdbx_description
1 polymer ?
#
loop_
_entity_poly.entity_id
_entity_poly.type
_entity_poly.pdbx_seq_one_letter_code
_entity_poly.pdbx_strand_id
1 'polypeptide(L)'
;MTLRSTIQGLRASAEVANDEHKVKMRTGEFVELADQLEPLLSKLPDLRIGLAEVRNLDVGLPPGLAQEITLFTAGLRALATELPSVGVDHNLQTTKIQVRSAVAQVAAIESLVADAWHEFRSQQPPPVNRDLVDTLARGGVDVEDIRKELETAQARLLIASTTRIPSLGAVQRFREAIEAIRRCGKRLGEVVDADIAKGIVGSQEPSGVPLAWFTPDRLERLRSLGVIDRFQVHLR
;
A
#
# COMPACT_ATOMS: atom_id res chain seq x y z
N MET A 1 47.46 55.91 20.62
CA MET A 1 46.08 55.44 20.34
C MET A 1 45.13 56.12 21.30
N THR A 2 43.99 56.61 20.83
CA THR A 2 42.99 57.29 21.69
C THR A 2 41.84 56.32 22.01
N LEU A 3 41.21 56.47 23.19
CA LEU A 3 40.03 55.70 23.61
C LEU A 3 38.93 55.62 22.53
N ARG A 4 38.78 56.69 21.75
CA ARG A 4 37.82 56.77 20.63
C ARG A 4 38.12 55.78 19.51
N SER A 5 39.40 55.59 19.17
CA SER A 5 39.82 54.61 18.15
C SER A 5 39.60 53.17 18.61
N THR A 6 39.80 52.89 19.90
CA THR A 6 39.58 51.56 20.49
C THR A 6 38.08 51.21 20.53
N ILE A 7 37.22 52.18 20.84
CA ILE A 7 35.76 52.00 20.83
C ILE A 7 35.23 51.78 19.40
N GLN A 8 35.78 52.47 18.40
CA GLN A 8 35.44 52.24 16.99
C GLN A 8 35.88 50.85 16.51
N GLY A 9 37.09 50.41 16.88
CA GLY A 9 37.56 49.06 16.59
C GLY A 9 36.70 47.98 17.26
N LEU A 10 36.30 48.18 18.51
CA LEU A 10 35.41 47.25 19.22
C LEU A 10 34.01 47.20 18.60
N ARG A 11 33.47 48.32 18.12
CA ARG A 11 32.17 48.35 17.42
C ARG A 11 32.24 47.61 16.08
N ALA A 12 33.27 47.86 15.28
CA ALA A 12 33.46 47.16 14.01
C ALA A 12 33.61 45.65 14.20
N SER A 13 34.39 45.21 15.19
CA SER A 13 34.54 43.79 15.52
C SER A 13 33.24 43.15 16.02
N ALA A 14 32.43 43.88 16.79
CA ALA A 14 31.12 43.41 17.25
C ALA A 14 30.10 43.30 16.10
N GLU A 15 30.13 44.23 15.13
CA GLU A 15 29.32 44.14 13.90
C GLU A 15 29.71 42.92 13.05
N VAL A 16 31.01 42.71 12.83
CA VAL A 16 31.51 41.54 12.08
C VAL A 16 31.11 40.23 12.76
N ALA A 17 31.24 40.13 14.09
CA ALA A 17 30.85 38.93 14.84
C ALA A 17 29.33 38.70 14.81
N ASN A 18 28.53 39.77 14.87
CA ASN A 18 27.07 39.70 14.76
C ASN A 18 26.65 39.22 13.35
N ASP A 19 27.33 39.70 12.32
CA ASP A 19 27.07 39.28 10.94
C ASP A 19 27.51 37.82 10.70
N GLU A 20 28.63 37.39 11.26
CA GLU A 20 29.04 35.98 11.23
C GLU A 20 28.01 35.07 11.92
N HIS A 21 27.49 35.47 13.07
CA HIS A 21 26.44 34.72 13.78
C HIS A 21 25.14 34.64 12.96
N LYS A 22 24.70 35.74 12.35
CA LYS A 22 23.52 35.77 11.47
C LYS A 22 23.70 34.86 10.26
N VAL A 23 24.89 34.86 9.64
CA VAL A 23 25.21 33.97 8.52
C VAL A 23 25.14 32.52 8.97
N LYS A 24 25.78 32.15 10.09
CA LYS A 24 25.73 30.78 10.64
C LYS A 24 24.30 30.31 10.92
N MET A 25 23.49 31.13 11.60
CA MET A 25 22.09 30.81 11.88
C MET A 25 21.30 30.55 10.60
N ARG A 26 21.44 31.44 9.60
CA ARG A 26 20.73 31.28 8.32
C ARG A 26 21.19 30.08 7.52
N THR A 27 22.49 29.81 7.47
CA THR A 27 23.01 28.60 6.83
C THR A 27 22.43 27.35 7.50
N GLY A 28 22.31 27.33 8.83
CA GLY A 28 21.62 26.27 9.56
C GLY A 28 20.16 26.11 9.12
N GLU A 29 19.41 27.21 9.00
CA GLU A 29 18.02 27.18 8.55
C GLU A 29 17.86 26.70 7.09
N PHE A 30 18.82 26.99 6.20
CA PHE A 30 18.82 26.45 4.84
C PHE A 30 19.13 24.96 4.80
N VAL A 31 20.03 24.47 5.65
CA VAL A 31 20.29 23.04 5.81
C VAL A 31 19.02 22.32 6.28
N GLU A 32 18.33 22.84 7.30
CA GLU A 32 17.06 22.26 7.77
C GLU A 32 15.98 22.20 6.67
N LEU A 33 15.93 23.19 5.78
CA LEU A 33 15.00 23.20 4.65
C LEU A 33 15.40 22.18 3.57
N ALA A 34 16.70 22.04 3.30
CA ALA A 34 17.21 21.02 2.39
C ALA A 34 16.90 19.61 2.92
N ASP A 35 17.13 19.37 4.21
CA ASP A 35 16.83 18.11 4.91
C ASP A 35 15.33 17.76 4.87
N GLN A 36 14.45 18.78 4.83
CA GLN A 36 13.01 18.56 4.66
C GLN A 36 12.61 18.25 3.21
N LEU A 37 13.32 18.79 2.23
CA LEU A 37 13.01 18.63 0.80
C LEU A 37 13.50 17.31 0.24
N GLU A 38 14.67 16.86 0.66
CA GLU A 38 15.28 15.61 0.20
C GLU A 38 14.35 14.38 0.30
N PRO A 39 13.72 14.08 1.45
CA PRO A 39 12.79 12.95 1.56
C PRO A 39 11.50 13.14 0.77
N LEU A 40 11.09 14.37 0.45
CA LEU A 40 9.95 14.61 -0.43
C LEU A 40 10.32 14.28 -1.87
N LEU A 41 11.47 14.77 -2.33
CA LEU A 41 11.97 14.52 -3.68
C LEU A 41 12.21 13.04 -3.95
N SER A 42 12.63 12.28 -2.94
CA SER A 42 12.79 10.82 -3.06
C SER A 42 11.45 10.08 -3.12
N LYS A 43 10.39 10.57 -2.48
CA LYS A 43 9.05 9.96 -2.46
C LYS A 43 8.19 10.30 -3.67
N LEU A 44 8.40 11.45 -4.31
CA LEU A 44 7.58 11.91 -5.44
C LEU A 44 7.49 10.93 -6.63
N PRO A 45 8.56 10.22 -7.04
CA PRO A 45 8.46 9.21 -8.09
C PRO A 45 7.47 8.09 -7.76
N ASP A 46 7.54 7.55 -6.54
CA ASP A 46 6.64 6.48 -6.09
C ASP A 46 5.20 6.97 -5.98
N LEU A 47 4.98 8.19 -5.49
CA LEU A 47 3.65 8.81 -5.44
C LEU A 47 3.07 9.04 -6.83
N ARG A 48 3.90 9.39 -7.83
CA ARG A 48 3.46 9.53 -9.23
C ARG A 48 3.03 8.19 -9.82
N ILE A 49 3.78 7.13 -9.54
CA ILE A 49 3.41 5.77 -9.94
C ILE A 49 2.09 5.38 -9.26
N GLY A 50 2.00 5.57 -7.94
CA GLY A 50 0.80 5.26 -7.18
C GLY A 50 -0.44 6.03 -7.65
N LEU A 51 -0.30 7.32 -7.96
CA LEU A 51 -1.40 8.10 -8.54
C LEU A 51 -1.81 7.57 -9.91
N ALA A 52 -0.87 7.23 -10.78
CA ALA A 52 -1.17 6.68 -12.10
C ALA A 52 -1.92 5.35 -12.00
N GLU A 53 -1.55 4.49 -11.05
CA GLU A 53 -2.25 3.24 -10.74
C GLU A 53 -3.68 3.52 -10.25
N VAL A 54 -3.85 4.40 -9.26
CA VAL A 54 -5.16 4.74 -8.69
C VAL A 54 -6.08 5.39 -9.73
N ARG A 55 -5.54 6.15 -10.68
CA ARG A 55 -6.34 6.72 -11.79
C ARG A 55 -6.99 5.66 -12.66
N ASN A 56 -6.44 4.44 -12.71
CA ASN A 56 -7.04 3.32 -13.43
C ASN A 56 -8.16 2.62 -12.64
N LEU A 57 -8.53 3.11 -11.45
CA LEU A 57 -9.50 2.50 -10.55
C LEU A 57 -10.94 3.04 -10.70
N ASP A 58 -11.21 3.95 -11.65
CA ASP A 58 -12.50 4.68 -11.77
C ASP A 58 -12.93 5.37 -10.45
N VAL A 59 -12.00 5.58 -9.54
CA VAL A 59 -12.21 6.34 -8.29
C VAL A 59 -12.19 7.83 -8.65
N GLY A 60 -13.09 8.61 -8.05
CA GLY A 60 -13.25 10.04 -8.29
C GLY A 60 -12.03 10.86 -7.87
N LEU A 61 -10.98 10.85 -8.68
CA LEU A 61 -9.82 11.71 -8.50
C LEU A 61 -10.12 13.12 -9.02
N PRO A 62 -9.61 14.18 -8.35
CA PRO A 62 -9.72 15.54 -8.86
C PRO A 62 -9.18 15.64 -10.29
N PRO A 63 -9.93 16.25 -11.23
CA PRO A 63 -9.45 16.45 -12.59
C PRO A 63 -8.22 17.36 -12.58
N GLY A 64 -7.20 17.03 -13.38
CA GLY A 64 -5.97 17.82 -13.46
C GLY A 64 -4.90 17.51 -12.42
N LEU A 65 -5.18 16.69 -11.40
CA LEU A 65 -4.24 16.35 -10.32
C LEU A 65 -2.88 15.82 -10.83
N ALA A 66 -2.88 14.99 -11.88
CA ALA A 66 -1.63 14.48 -12.46
C ALA A 66 -0.73 15.58 -13.07
N GLN A 67 -1.36 16.61 -13.66
CA GLN A 67 -0.66 17.74 -14.24
C GLN A 67 -0.16 18.68 -13.14
N GLU A 68 -0.98 18.92 -12.12
CA GLU A 68 -0.60 19.67 -10.92
C GLU A 68 0.60 19.05 -10.21
N ILE A 69 0.62 17.73 -9.99
CA ILE A 69 1.77 17.03 -9.39
C ILE A 69 3.02 17.17 -10.25
N THR A 70 2.88 17.14 -11.58
CA THR A 70 4.03 17.28 -12.48
C THR A 70 4.64 18.68 -12.37
N LEU A 71 3.80 19.72 -12.40
CA LEU A 71 4.22 21.12 -12.21
C LEU A 71 4.80 21.35 -10.82
N PHE A 72 4.17 20.78 -9.79
CA PHE A 72 4.61 20.86 -8.41
C PHE A 72 5.96 20.16 -8.18
N THR A 73 6.16 18.97 -8.76
CA THR A 73 7.45 18.24 -8.72
C THR A 73 8.56 19.05 -9.38
N ALA A 74 8.26 19.70 -10.51
CA ALA A 74 9.22 20.57 -11.18
C ALA A 74 9.55 21.80 -10.31
N GLY A 75 8.54 22.42 -9.70
CA GLY A 75 8.71 23.53 -8.76
C GLY A 75 9.53 23.17 -7.53
N LEU A 76 9.32 21.97 -6.96
CA LEU A 76 10.11 21.48 -5.83
C LEU A 76 11.58 21.23 -6.20
N ARG A 77 11.84 20.68 -7.39
CA ARG A 77 13.23 20.50 -7.87
C ARG A 77 13.91 21.83 -8.15
N ALA A 78 13.19 22.79 -8.74
CA ALA A 78 13.71 24.14 -8.93
C ALA A 78 14.05 24.78 -7.58
N LEU A 79 13.14 24.70 -6.61
CA LEU A 79 13.36 25.21 -5.26
C LEU A 79 14.56 24.56 -4.55
N ALA A 80 14.74 23.24 -4.67
CA ALA A 80 15.90 22.55 -4.15
C ALA A 80 17.22 22.93 -4.84
N THR A 81 17.17 23.27 -6.14
CA THR A 81 18.34 23.72 -6.92
C THR A 81 18.70 25.17 -6.62
N GLU A 82 17.69 26.01 -6.36
CA GLU A 82 17.85 27.43 -6.06
C GLU A 82 18.28 27.68 -4.62
N LEU A 83 17.87 26.81 -3.66
CA LEU A 83 18.17 26.93 -2.23
C LEU A 83 19.64 27.25 -1.90
N PRO A 84 20.64 26.57 -2.49
CA PRO A 84 22.06 26.86 -2.27
C PRO A 84 22.52 28.23 -2.82
N SER A 85 21.76 28.82 -3.75
CA SER A 85 22.08 30.07 -4.46
C SER A 85 21.28 31.27 -3.97
N VAL A 86 20.32 31.08 -3.06
CA VAL A 86 19.54 32.18 -2.48
C VAL A 86 20.48 33.08 -1.66
N GLY A 87 20.75 34.27 -2.20
CA GLY A 87 21.58 35.27 -1.54
C GLY A 87 21.03 35.70 -0.17
N VAL A 88 21.93 36.18 0.69
CA VAL A 88 21.65 36.57 2.09
C VAL A 88 20.52 37.62 2.20
N ASP A 89 20.25 38.39 1.15
CA ASP A 89 19.33 39.54 1.22
C ASP A 89 17.88 39.29 0.75
N HIS A 90 17.50 38.09 0.30
CA HIS A 90 16.10 37.83 -0.08
C HIS A 90 15.51 36.47 0.33
N ASN A 91 14.28 36.55 0.84
CA ASN A 91 13.22 35.54 0.81
C ASN A 91 13.32 34.22 1.60
N LEU A 92 14.17 34.08 2.62
CA LEU A 92 14.16 32.90 3.51
C LEU A 92 12.75 32.57 4.08
N GLN A 93 11.97 33.57 4.49
CA GLN A 93 10.61 33.34 5.00
C GLN A 93 9.66 32.82 3.90
N THR A 94 9.78 33.36 2.69
CA THR A 94 9.02 32.90 1.51
C THR A 94 9.40 31.45 1.17
N THR A 95 10.69 31.11 1.19
CA THR A 95 11.18 29.74 0.99
C THR A 95 10.64 28.79 2.08
N LYS A 96 10.64 29.21 3.36
CA LYS A 96 10.06 28.43 4.46
C LYS A 96 8.56 28.15 4.24
N ILE A 97 7.80 29.15 3.82
CA ILE A 97 6.37 29.00 3.51
C ILE A 97 6.17 28.03 2.34
N GLN A 98 6.98 28.15 1.29
CA GLN A 98 6.94 27.26 0.13
C GLN A 98 7.27 25.80 0.50
N VAL A 99 8.33 25.56 1.28
CA VAL A 99 8.70 24.21 1.75
C VAL A 99 7.59 23.61 2.62
N ARG A 100 7.04 24.37 3.57
CA ARG A 100 5.93 23.89 4.42
C ARG A 100 4.67 23.57 3.60
N SER A 101 4.32 24.42 2.66
CA SER A 101 3.22 24.18 1.73
C SER A 101 3.46 22.91 0.92
N ALA A 102 4.69 22.71 0.44
CA ALA A 102 5.06 21.53 -0.31
C ALA A 102 4.98 20.24 0.53
N VAL A 103 5.45 20.26 1.78
CA VAL A 103 5.29 19.14 2.73
C VAL A 103 3.81 18.79 2.89
N ALA A 104 2.95 19.79 3.11
CA ALA A 104 1.51 19.58 3.28
C ALA A 104 0.84 18.99 2.03
N GLN A 105 1.21 19.48 0.83
CA GLN A 105 0.68 18.97 -0.43
C GLN A 105 1.11 17.53 -0.71
N VAL A 106 2.38 17.18 -0.48
CA VAL A 106 2.87 15.80 -0.62
C VAL A 106 2.12 14.87 0.32
N ALA A 107 1.92 15.28 1.59
CA ALA A 107 1.16 14.49 2.56
C ALA A 107 -0.31 14.30 2.14
N ALA A 108 -0.95 15.35 1.59
CA ALA A 108 -2.32 15.27 1.09
C ALA A 108 -2.45 14.31 -0.10
N ILE A 109 -1.51 14.36 -1.05
CA ILE A 109 -1.45 13.43 -2.19
C ILE A 109 -1.22 11.99 -1.69
N GLU A 110 -0.29 11.80 -0.76
CA GLU A 110 0.00 10.48 -0.18
C GLU A 110 -1.25 9.88 0.49
N SER A 111 -1.98 10.68 1.29
CA SER A 111 -3.24 10.24 1.90
C SER A 111 -4.25 9.84 0.82
N LEU A 112 -4.47 10.71 -0.17
CA LEU A 112 -5.46 10.48 -1.22
C LEU A 112 -5.17 9.20 -2.01
N VAL A 113 -3.91 8.96 -2.39
CA VAL A 113 -3.51 7.72 -3.08
C VAL A 113 -3.68 6.50 -2.17
N ALA A 114 -3.29 6.61 -0.89
CA ALA A 114 -3.41 5.52 0.08
C ALA A 114 -4.88 5.16 0.37
N ASP A 115 -5.75 6.17 0.51
CA ASP A 115 -7.17 6.02 0.80
C ASP A 115 -7.89 5.36 -0.38
N ALA A 116 -7.66 5.84 -1.59
CA ALA A 116 -8.25 5.25 -2.79
C ALA A 116 -7.75 3.82 -3.04
N TRP A 117 -6.46 3.54 -2.79
CA TRP A 117 -5.93 2.18 -2.83
C TRP A 117 -6.57 1.30 -1.74
N HIS A 118 -6.79 1.86 -0.55
CA HIS A 118 -7.43 1.15 0.55
C HIS A 118 -8.89 0.82 0.29
N GLU A 119 -9.65 1.74 -0.27
CA GLU A 119 -11.03 1.51 -0.68
C GLU A 119 -11.10 0.38 -1.72
N PHE A 120 -10.26 0.44 -2.76
CA PHE A 120 -10.23 -0.58 -3.81
C PHE A 120 -9.89 -1.97 -3.28
N ARG A 121 -8.87 -2.09 -2.42
CA ARG A 121 -8.44 -3.39 -1.86
C ARG A 121 -9.34 -3.93 -0.74
N SER A 122 -10.25 -3.10 -0.21
CA SER A 122 -11.23 -3.53 0.79
C SER A 122 -12.37 -4.36 0.20
N GLN A 123 -12.45 -4.45 -1.14
CA GLN A 123 -13.34 -5.38 -1.81
C GLN A 123 -13.00 -6.81 -1.37
N GLN A 124 -13.98 -7.49 -0.77
CA GLN A 124 -13.76 -8.85 -0.25
C GLN A 124 -13.38 -9.78 -1.40
N PRO A 125 -12.28 -10.55 -1.26
CA PRO A 125 -11.97 -11.60 -2.20
C PRO A 125 -13.10 -12.64 -2.22
N PRO A 126 -13.36 -13.28 -3.37
CA PRO A 126 -14.37 -14.32 -3.44
C PRO A 126 -14.06 -15.43 -2.42
N PRO A 127 -15.06 -15.92 -1.69
CA PRO A 127 -14.84 -16.94 -0.67
C PRO A 127 -14.38 -18.24 -1.34
N VAL A 128 -13.17 -18.68 -1.02
CA VAL A 128 -12.67 -20.02 -1.37
C VAL A 128 -12.24 -20.70 -0.09
N ASN A 129 -12.85 -21.85 0.18
CA ASN A 129 -12.60 -22.61 1.39
C ASN A 129 -11.30 -23.42 1.22
N ARG A 130 -10.22 -22.99 1.89
CA ARG A 130 -8.92 -23.68 1.87
C ARG A 130 -9.00 -25.07 2.50
N ASP A 131 -9.80 -25.21 3.55
CA ASP A 131 -9.97 -26.47 4.26
C ASP A 131 -10.66 -27.52 3.39
N LEU A 132 -11.54 -27.09 2.48
CA LEU A 132 -12.10 -27.94 1.42
C LEU A 132 -11.01 -28.45 0.47
N VAL A 133 -10.15 -27.56 -0.05
CA VAL A 133 -9.03 -27.95 -0.94
C VAL A 133 -8.12 -28.96 -0.24
N ASP A 134 -7.77 -28.70 1.02
CA ASP A 134 -6.90 -29.59 1.78
C ASP A 134 -7.55 -30.93 2.11
N THR A 135 -8.86 -30.95 2.32
CA THR A 135 -9.59 -32.20 2.55
C THR A 135 -9.64 -33.05 1.30
N LEU A 136 -9.85 -32.44 0.13
CA LEU A 136 -9.86 -33.14 -1.16
C LEU A 136 -8.49 -33.70 -1.52
N ALA A 137 -7.43 -32.90 -1.37
CA ALA A 137 -6.06 -33.36 -1.60
C ALA A 137 -5.71 -34.55 -0.70
N ARG A 138 -6.05 -34.48 0.60
CA ARG A 138 -5.81 -35.59 1.52
C ARG A 138 -6.70 -36.81 1.23
N GLY A 139 -7.82 -36.63 0.52
CA GLY A 139 -8.69 -37.68 0.00
C GLY A 139 -8.15 -38.35 -1.27
N GLY A 140 -7.01 -37.89 -1.81
CA GLY A 140 -6.42 -38.42 -3.04
C GLY A 140 -6.99 -37.80 -4.31
N VAL A 141 -7.81 -36.74 -4.19
CA VAL A 141 -8.30 -35.98 -5.34
C VAL A 141 -7.20 -35.03 -5.82
N ASP A 142 -6.92 -35.03 -7.12
CA ASP A 142 -5.90 -34.15 -7.71
C ASP A 142 -6.38 -32.70 -7.72
N VAL A 143 -6.01 -31.95 -6.69
CA VAL A 143 -6.28 -30.52 -6.54
C VAL A 143 -5.00 -29.71 -6.30
N GLU A 144 -3.82 -30.30 -6.54
CA GLU A 144 -2.53 -29.65 -6.24
C GLU A 144 -2.31 -28.37 -7.05
N ASP A 145 -2.70 -28.38 -8.32
CA ASP A 145 -2.62 -27.18 -9.17
C ASP A 145 -3.58 -26.08 -8.69
N ILE A 146 -4.76 -26.45 -8.16
CA ILE A 146 -5.70 -25.50 -7.56
C ILE A 146 -5.12 -24.91 -6.29
N ARG A 147 -4.52 -25.75 -5.41
CA ARG A 147 -3.86 -25.30 -4.19
C ARG A 147 -2.75 -24.30 -4.49
N LYS A 148 -1.83 -24.64 -5.41
CA LYS A 148 -0.70 -23.76 -5.76
C LYS A 148 -1.17 -22.41 -6.33
N GLU A 149 -2.17 -22.43 -7.21
CA GLU A 149 -2.74 -21.20 -7.77
C GLU A 149 -3.41 -20.35 -6.67
N LEU A 150 -4.15 -20.98 -5.74
CA LEU A 150 -4.77 -20.32 -4.59
C LEU A 150 -3.74 -19.67 -3.67
N GLU A 151 -2.70 -20.40 -3.28
CA GLU A 151 -1.63 -19.91 -2.39
C GLU A 151 -0.88 -18.74 -3.04
N THR A 152 -0.58 -18.85 -4.33
CA THR A 152 0.07 -17.77 -5.08
C THR A 152 -0.81 -16.52 -5.15
N ALA A 153 -2.11 -16.68 -5.40
CA ALA A 153 -3.05 -15.57 -5.45
C ALA A 153 -3.22 -14.91 -4.07
N GLN A 154 -3.32 -15.70 -3.00
CA GLN A 154 -3.40 -15.20 -1.62
C GLN A 154 -2.15 -14.44 -1.20
N ALA A 155 -0.95 -14.95 -1.54
CA ALA A 155 0.30 -14.24 -1.28
C ALA A 155 0.32 -12.88 -1.97
N ARG A 156 -0.17 -12.79 -3.22
CA ARG A 156 -0.29 -11.52 -3.95
C ARG A 156 -1.28 -10.56 -3.28
N LEU A 157 -2.43 -11.05 -2.82
CA LEU A 157 -3.39 -10.24 -2.07
C LEU A 157 -2.83 -9.75 -0.74
N LEU A 158 -2.04 -10.56 -0.04
CA LEU A 158 -1.37 -10.18 1.21
C LEU A 158 -0.33 -9.08 0.99
N ILE A 159 0.44 -9.15 -0.09
CA ILE A 159 1.37 -8.07 -0.48
C ILE A 159 0.58 -6.77 -0.76
N ALA A 160 -0.54 -6.87 -1.47
CA ALA A 160 -1.40 -5.72 -1.75
C ALA A 160 -2.05 -5.13 -0.48
N SER A 161 -2.40 -5.96 0.51
CA SER A 161 -3.03 -5.52 1.77
C SER A 161 -2.03 -4.89 2.76
N THR A 162 -0.74 -5.19 2.63
CA THR A 162 0.32 -4.59 3.45
C THR A 162 0.93 -3.32 2.81
N THR A 163 0.79 -3.18 1.49
CA THR A 163 1.33 -2.03 0.74
C THR A 163 0.43 -0.80 0.86
N ARG A 164 0.99 0.34 1.30
CA ARG A 164 0.26 1.62 1.45
C ARG A 164 0.08 2.38 0.13
N ILE A 165 1.13 2.48 -0.68
CA ILE A 165 1.13 3.16 -1.98
C ILE A 165 1.32 2.11 -3.08
N PRO A 166 0.42 1.98 -4.05
CA PRO A 166 0.53 0.96 -5.08
C PRO A 166 1.77 1.21 -5.96
N SER A 167 2.55 0.16 -6.19
CA SER A 167 3.64 0.17 -7.17
C SER A 167 3.10 -0.06 -8.59
N LEU A 168 3.95 0.11 -9.59
CA LEU A 168 3.57 -0.11 -10.98
C LEU A 168 2.96 -1.52 -11.17
N GLY A 169 1.81 -1.57 -11.83
CA GLY A 169 1.02 -2.77 -12.06
C GLY A 169 0.42 -3.41 -10.80
N ALA A 170 0.40 -2.73 -9.65
CA ALA A 170 -0.18 -3.26 -8.43
C ALA A 170 -1.70 -3.49 -8.57
N VAL A 171 -2.40 -2.57 -9.26
CA VAL A 171 -3.84 -2.71 -9.53
C VAL A 171 -4.11 -3.94 -10.37
N GLN A 172 -3.34 -4.12 -11.44
CA GLN A 172 -3.51 -5.26 -12.34
C GLN A 172 -3.20 -6.59 -11.63
N ARG A 173 -2.11 -6.66 -10.86
CA ARG A 173 -1.77 -7.84 -10.04
C ARG A 173 -2.85 -8.18 -9.02
N PHE A 174 -3.47 -7.18 -8.41
CA PHE A 174 -4.60 -7.38 -7.49
C PHE A 174 -5.80 -7.97 -8.22
N ARG A 175 -6.21 -7.39 -9.36
CA ARG A 175 -7.30 -7.93 -10.20
C ARG A 175 -7.02 -9.37 -10.63
N GLU A 176 -5.81 -9.66 -11.08
CA GLU A 176 -5.39 -11.01 -11.48
C GLU A 176 -5.45 -12.01 -10.33
N ALA A 177 -5.07 -11.60 -9.11
CA ALA A 177 -5.17 -12.46 -7.93
C ALA A 177 -6.63 -12.76 -7.58
N ILE A 178 -7.52 -11.76 -7.63
CA ILE A 178 -8.97 -11.96 -7.45
C ILE A 178 -9.55 -12.91 -8.51
N GLU A 179 -9.20 -12.71 -9.78
CA GLU A 179 -9.64 -13.61 -10.86
C GLU A 179 -9.08 -15.02 -10.71
N ALA A 180 -7.83 -15.17 -10.28
CA ALA A 180 -7.23 -16.48 -10.00
C ALA A 180 -7.99 -17.23 -8.91
N ILE A 181 -8.36 -16.55 -7.81
CA ILE A 181 -9.20 -17.15 -6.76
C ILE A 181 -10.56 -17.54 -7.33
N ARG A 182 -11.17 -16.69 -8.16
CA ARG A 182 -12.46 -17.02 -8.81
C ARG A 182 -12.36 -18.24 -9.72
N ARG A 183 -11.29 -18.35 -10.53
CA ARG A 183 -11.03 -19.53 -11.37
C ARG A 183 -10.81 -20.79 -10.53
N CYS A 184 -10.05 -20.69 -9.44
CA CYS A 184 -9.89 -21.80 -8.49
C CYS A 184 -11.24 -22.25 -7.94
N GLY A 185 -12.12 -21.32 -7.54
CA GLY A 185 -13.47 -21.65 -7.10
C GLY A 185 -14.31 -22.36 -8.16
N LYS A 186 -14.23 -21.94 -9.43
CA LYS A 186 -14.90 -22.62 -10.55
C LYS A 186 -14.38 -24.04 -10.75
N ARG A 187 -13.05 -24.21 -10.81
CA ARG A 187 -12.39 -25.51 -10.94
C ARG A 187 -12.76 -26.46 -9.79
N LEU A 188 -12.86 -25.94 -8.56
CA LEU A 188 -13.32 -26.74 -7.42
C LEU A 188 -14.76 -27.23 -7.59
N GLY A 189 -15.64 -26.40 -8.16
CA GLY A 189 -17.03 -26.80 -8.45
C GLY A 189 -17.15 -27.86 -9.56
N GLU A 190 -16.14 -28.00 -10.42
CA GLU A 190 -16.08 -29.09 -11.42
C GLU A 190 -15.60 -30.41 -10.80
N VAL A 191 -14.83 -30.33 -9.71
CA VAL A 191 -14.30 -31.50 -8.99
C VAL A 191 -15.29 -32.03 -7.97
N VAL A 192 -16.03 -31.15 -7.29
CA VAL A 192 -16.96 -31.52 -6.22
C VAL A 192 -18.26 -30.76 -6.35
N ASP A 193 -19.37 -31.51 -6.31
CA ASP A 193 -20.71 -30.94 -6.26
C ASP A 193 -20.88 -30.00 -5.06
N ALA A 194 -21.54 -28.86 -5.28
CA ALA A 194 -21.74 -27.85 -4.24
C ALA A 194 -22.42 -28.40 -2.96
N ASP A 195 -23.31 -29.37 -3.10
CA ASP A 195 -23.96 -30.04 -1.97
C ASP A 195 -22.96 -30.88 -1.15
N ILE A 196 -22.11 -31.66 -1.82
CA ILE A 196 -21.06 -32.46 -1.18
C ILE A 196 -19.99 -31.58 -0.53
N ALA A 197 -19.60 -30.49 -1.21
CA ALA A 197 -18.68 -29.50 -0.67
C ALA A 197 -19.22 -28.87 0.63
N LYS A 198 -20.52 -28.53 0.68
CA LYS A 198 -21.17 -28.04 1.90
C LYS A 198 -21.12 -29.06 3.03
N GLY A 199 -21.34 -30.33 2.73
CA GLY A 199 -21.23 -31.42 3.71
C GLY A 199 -19.81 -31.57 4.25
N ILE A 200 -18.80 -31.54 3.37
CA ILE A 200 -17.38 -31.58 3.77
C ILE A 200 -17.07 -30.43 4.73
N VAL A 201 -17.40 -29.19 4.35
CA VAL A 201 -17.12 -28.01 5.16
C VAL A 201 -17.88 -28.04 6.47
N GLY A 202 -19.18 -28.30 6.46
CA GLY A 202 -20.00 -28.33 7.67
C GLY A 202 -19.57 -29.42 8.66
N SER A 203 -18.93 -30.50 8.18
CA SER A 203 -18.45 -31.57 9.06
C SER A 203 -17.23 -31.18 9.89
N GLN A 204 -16.54 -30.11 9.49
CA GLN A 204 -15.40 -29.56 10.18
C GLN A 204 -15.80 -28.52 11.24
N GLU A 205 -17.04 -28.04 11.19
CA GLU A 205 -17.57 -27.13 12.21
C GLU A 205 -17.81 -27.89 13.54
N PRO A 206 -17.72 -27.22 14.70
CA PRO A 206 -17.98 -27.85 15.99
C PRO A 206 -19.37 -28.49 16.13
N SER A 207 -20.36 -27.97 15.39
CA SER A 207 -21.71 -28.53 15.30
C SER A 207 -21.79 -29.78 14.42
N GLY A 208 -20.82 -29.99 13.54
CA GLY A 208 -20.84 -31.02 12.51
C GLY A 208 -22.00 -30.87 11.53
N VAL A 209 -22.22 -31.92 10.72
CA VAL A 209 -23.36 -32.03 9.82
C VAL A 209 -24.44 -32.93 10.45
N PRO A 210 -25.73 -32.59 10.36
CA PRO A 210 -26.81 -33.46 10.80
C PRO A 210 -26.77 -34.84 10.14
N LEU A 211 -27.08 -35.90 10.88
CA LEU A 211 -27.14 -37.28 10.36
C LEU A 211 -28.05 -37.40 9.12
N ALA A 212 -29.17 -36.66 9.11
CA ALA A 212 -30.13 -36.63 8.01
C ALA A 212 -29.52 -36.14 6.67
N TRP A 213 -28.36 -35.49 6.69
CA TRP A 213 -27.67 -35.09 5.48
C TRP A 213 -27.00 -36.29 4.78
N PHE A 214 -26.59 -37.34 5.50
CA PHE A 214 -25.89 -38.51 4.93
C PHE A 214 -26.85 -39.48 4.24
N THR A 215 -27.33 -39.12 3.05
CA THR A 215 -28.09 -40.02 2.18
C THR A 215 -27.15 -41.05 1.51
N PRO A 216 -27.66 -42.21 1.05
CA PRO A 216 -26.86 -43.19 0.32
C PRO A 216 -26.08 -42.59 -0.86
N ASP A 217 -26.75 -41.75 -1.66
CA ASP A 217 -26.15 -41.08 -2.82
C ASP A 217 -24.99 -40.15 -2.41
N ARG A 218 -25.12 -39.42 -1.29
CA ARG A 218 -24.07 -38.54 -0.78
C ARG A 218 -22.90 -39.32 -0.20
N LEU A 219 -23.18 -40.43 0.49
CA LEU A 219 -22.14 -41.32 1.00
C LEU A 219 -21.35 -41.97 -0.14
N GLU A 220 -22.01 -42.39 -1.22
CA GLU A 220 -21.32 -42.92 -2.40
C GLU A 220 -20.40 -41.88 -3.06
N ARG A 221 -20.87 -40.63 -3.17
CA ARG A 221 -20.04 -39.50 -3.65
C ARG A 221 -18.87 -39.17 -2.72
N LEU A 222 -19.05 -39.23 -1.39
CA LEU A 222 -17.94 -39.04 -0.44
C LEU A 222 -16.94 -40.20 -0.49
N ARG A 223 -17.42 -41.41 -0.77
CA ARG A 223 -16.58 -42.59 -0.94
C ARG A 223 -15.76 -42.51 -2.24
N SER A 224 -16.35 -42.07 -3.35
CA SER A 224 -15.62 -41.90 -4.61
C SER A 224 -14.53 -40.83 -4.53
N LEU A 225 -14.71 -39.84 -3.64
CA LEU A 225 -13.71 -38.82 -3.31
C LEU A 225 -12.69 -39.27 -2.24
N GLY A 226 -12.79 -40.50 -1.71
CA GLY A 226 -11.83 -41.03 -0.72
C GLY A 226 -11.86 -40.34 0.66
N VAL A 227 -12.93 -39.60 0.97
CA VAL A 227 -13.03 -38.78 2.20
C VAL A 227 -14.01 -39.31 3.23
N ILE A 228 -14.77 -40.37 2.91
CA ILE A 228 -15.86 -40.89 3.75
C ILE A 228 -15.44 -41.27 5.18
N ASP A 229 -14.25 -41.86 5.36
CA ASP A 229 -13.76 -42.34 6.66
C ASP A 229 -13.35 -41.21 7.63
N ARG A 230 -13.44 -39.95 7.18
CA ARG A 230 -12.97 -38.77 7.92
C ARG A 230 -14.09 -37.94 8.52
N PHE A 231 -15.35 -38.31 8.26
CA PHE A 231 -16.51 -37.65 8.83
C PHE A 231 -16.81 -38.24 10.21
N GLN A 232 -16.66 -37.43 11.26
CA GLN A 232 -17.14 -37.79 12.60
C GLN A 232 -18.60 -37.38 12.74
N VAL A 233 -19.51 -38.36 12.73
CA VAL A 233 -20.92 -38.14 12.99
C VAL A 233 -21.09 -37.85 14.49
N HIS A 234 -21.47 -36.62 14.83
CA HIS A 234 -21.82 -36.26 16.20
C HIS A 234 -23.32 -36.52 16.41
N LEU A 235 -23.65 -37.56 17.18
CA LEU A 235 -25.00 -37.79 17.65
C LEU A 235 -25.27 -36.82 18.80
N ARG A 236 -26.17 -35.86 18.59
CA ARG A 236 -26.76 -35.04 19.66
C ARG A 236 -28.01 -35.71 20.20
#